data_AF-A0A5B8NQ76-F1
#
_entry.id   AF-A0A5B8NQ76-F1
#
_cell.length_a   1.000
_cell.length_b   1.000
_cell.length_c   1.000
_cell.angle_alpha   90.00
_cell.angle_beta   90.00
_cell.angle_gamma   90.00
#
_symmetry.space_group_name_H-M   'P 1'
#
loop_
_entity.id
_entity.type
_entity.pdbx_description
1 polymer ?
#
loop_
_entity_poly.entity_id
_entity_poly.type
_entity_poly.pdbx_seq_one_letter_code
_entity_poly.pdbx_strand_id
1 'polypeptide(L)'
;MKSLPLVITLLLLFPLTSCTNQAQIYRIRDITRNQQLLIRNQALSQSTYGLMVMSRGYIDGEARVTLLLDGQVRKTKVVSGNVRFQWRKHWNDNRAIVRYQPRGVTEGELRFNVTFMD
;
A
#
# COMPACT_ATOMS: atom_id res chain seq x y z
N MET A 1 -7.93 65.92 0.72
CA MET A 1 -7.94 64.96 1.84
C MET A 1 -9.36 64.43 2.03
N LYS A 2 -9.60 63.14 1.74
CA LYS A 2 -10.55 62.26 2.44
C LYS A 2 -10.37 60.84 1.91
N SER A 3 -10.21 59.94 2.87
CA SER A 3 -9.52 58.66 2.83
C SER A 3 -10.32 57.53 2.19
N LEU A 4 -9.66 56.76 1.32
CA LEU A 4 -10.11 55.46 0.82
C LEU A 4 -10.07 54.43 1.96
N PRO A 5 -11.15 53.68 2.28
CA PRO A 5 -11.06 52.59 3.22
C PRO A 5 -10.45 51.36 2.53
N LEU A 6 -9.21 51.10 2.93
CA LEU A 6 -8.46 49.86 2.78
C LEU A 6 -9.13 48.74 3.62
N VAL A 7 -8.86 47.48 3.26
CA VAL A 7 -8.93 46.26 4.12
C VAL A 7 -10.27 45.50 4.20
N ILE A 8 -10.69 44.84 3.12
CA ILE A 8 -11.45 43.57 3.17
C ILE A 8 -11.11 42.85 1.84
N THR A 9 -10.41 41.73 1.71
CA THR A 9 -10.56 40.45 2.38
C THR A 9 -9.34 39.58 2.00
N LEU A 10 -8.35 39.46 2.89
CA LEU A 10 -7.17 38.58 2.74
C LEU A 10 -7.45 37.24 3.44
N LEU A 11 -8.46 36.48 2.99
CA LEU A 11 -8.93 35.30 3.73
C LEU A 11 -9.52 34.20 2.83
N LEU A 12 -8.84 33.88 1.73
CA LEU A 12 -9.15 32.72 0.89
C LEU A 12 -7.89 31.93 0.48
N LEU A 13 -6.92 31.83 1.40
CA LEU A 13 -5.85 30.84 1.32
C LEU A 13 -6.15 29.72 2.33
N PHE A 14 -7.32 29.08 2.20
CA PHE A 14 -7.48 27.75 2.77
C PHE A 14 -6.74 26.79 1.84
N PRO A 15 -5.61 26.18 2.25
CA PRO A 15 -5.09 25.07 1.49
C PRO A 15 -6.16 23.97 1.54
N LEU A 16 -6.75 23.67 0.39
CA LEU A 16 -7.46 22.43 0.16
C LEU A 16 -6.46 21.31 0.45
N THR A 17 -6.45 20.83 1.69
CA THR A 17 -5.68 19.66 2.08
C THR A 17 -6.32 18.50 1.35
N SER A 18 -5.76 18.18 0.19
CA SER A 18 -6.10 16.98 -0.55
C SER A 18 -5.88 15.79 0.39
N CYS A 19 -6.95 15.10 0.76
CA CYS A 19 -6.88 13.80 1.42
C CYS A 19 -6.26 12.82 0.43
N THR A 20 -4.93 12.77 0.39
CA THR A 20 -4.23 11.75 -0.39
C THR A 20 -4.09 10.51 0.47
N ASN A 21 -4.75 9.43 0.10
CA ASN A 21 -4.49 8.11 0.67
C ASN A 21 -3.00 7.76 0.53
N GLN A 22 -2.27 7.78 1.64
CA GLN A 22 -0.83 7.60 1.64
C GLN A 22 -0.48 6.13 1.38
N ALA A 23 0.26 5.88 0.31
CA ALA A 23 0.80 4.56 0.04
C ALA A 23 1.87 4.20 1.08
N GLN A 24 1.73 3.03 1.69
CA GLN A 24 2.68 2.46 2.63
C GLN A 24 3.62 1.50 1.90
N ILE A 25 4.92 1.60 2.13
CA ILE A 25 5.93 0.76 1.48
C ILE A 25 6.40 -0.32 2.44
N TYR A 26 6.23 -1.58 2.05
CA TYR A 26 6.72 -2.75 2.76
C TYR A 26 7.79 -3.46 1.94
N ARG A 27 8.90 -3.85 2.58
CA ARG A 27 9.98 -4.62 1.95
C ARG A 27 10.06 -6.01 2.57
N ILE A 28 10.31 -7.02 1.75
CA ILE A 28 10.73 -8.34 2.23
C ILE A 28 12.16 -8.20 2.74
N ARG A 29 12.38 -8.48 4.03
CA ARG A 29 13.70 -8.24 4.67
C ARG A 29 14.76 -9.24 4.22
N ASP A 30 14.43 -10.52 4.29
CA ASP A 30 15.23 -11.64 3.78
C ASP A 30 14.43 -12.38 2.70
N ILE A 31 14.82 -12.19 1.43
CA ILE A 31 14.11 -12.73 0.26
C ILE A 31 14.14 -14.28 0.20
N THR A 32 15.01 -14.93 0.98
CA THR A 32 15.14 -16.39 0.99
C THR A 32 14.23 -17.07 2.00
N ARG A 33 13.52 -16.31 2.85
CA ARG A 33 12.69 -16.85 3.94
C ARG A 33 11.21 -16.53 3.80
N ASN A 34 10.38 -17.43 4.32
CA ASN A 34 8.95 -17.17 4.51
C ASN A 34 8.74 -15.93 5.38
N GLN A 35 7.87 -15.02 4.93
CA GLN A 35 7.54 -13.79 5.68
C GLN A 35 6.04 -13.49 5.60
N GLN A 36 5.52 -12.88 6.67
CA GLN A 36 4.17 -12.32 6.70
C GLN A 36 4.26 -10.84 7.05
N LEU A 37 3.75 -10.01 6.16
CA LEU A 37 3.69 -8.56 6.34
C LEU A 37 2.28 -8.21 6.80
N LEU A 38 2.15 -7.78 8.06
CA LEU A 38 0.91 -7.20 8.56
C LEU A 38 0.83 -5.74 8.13
N ILE A 39 -0.16 -5.45 7.29
CA ILE A 39 -0.42 -4.13 6.73
C ILE A 39 -1.63 -3.56 7.47
N ARG A 40 -1.52 -2.31 7.94
CA ARG A 40 -2.57 -1.65 8.72
C ARG A 40 -2.89 -0.30 8.10
N ASN A 41 -4.17 -0.02 7.93
CA ASN A 41 -4.64 1.32 7.60
C ASN A 41 -4.29 2.25 8.78
N GLN A 42 -3.60 3.35 8.47
CA GLN A 42 -3.24 4.37 9.45
C GLN A 42 -4.40 5.32 9.75
N ALA A 43 -5.33 5.48 8.79
CA ALA A 43 -6.54 6.28 8.93
C ALA A 43 -7.69 5.42 9.51
N LEU A 44 -7.55 5.00 10.78
CA LEU A 44 -8.56 4.16 11.45
C LEU A 44 -9.93 4.82 11.61
N SER A 45 -10.01 6.15 11.47
CA SER A 45 -11.25 6.92 11.56
C SER A 45 -12.11 6.87 10.29
N GLN A 46 -11.57 6.38 9.17
CA GLN A 46 -12.29 6.32 7.89
C GLN A 46 -12.62 4.88 7.51
N SER A 47 -13.83 4.66 7.00
CA SER A 47 -14.24 3.34 6.52
C SER A 47 -13.45 3.00 5.27
N THR A 48 -12.66 1.93 5.34
CA THR A 48 -11.99 1.39 4.15
C THR A 48 -13.04 0.72 3.26
N TYR A 49 -13.05 1.02 1.96
CA TYR A 49 -13.83 0.27 0.96
C TYR A 49 -12.95 -0.51 -0.02
N GLY A 50 -11.64 -0.26 -0.04
CA GLY A 50 -10.76 -0.91 -0.99
C GLY A 50 -9.33 -1.08 -0.50
N LEU A 51 -8.65 -2.03 -1.13
CA LEU A 51 -7.22 -2.26 -0.97
C LEU A 51 -6.56 -2.36 -2.34
N MET A 52 -5.47 -1.61 -2.51
CA MET A 52 -4.54 -1.74 -3.63
C MET A 52 -3.18 -2.19 -3.12
N VAL A 53 -2.65 -3.27 -3.70
CA VAL A 53 -1.29 -3.78 -3.45
C VAL A 53 -0.55 -3.81 -4.76
N MET A 54 0.56 -3.08 -4.86
CA MET A 54 1.44 -3.05 -6.02
C MET A 54 2.79 -3.62 -5.64
N SER A 55 3.25 -4.64 -6.36
CA SER A 55 4.57 -5.23 -6.16
C SER A 55 5.54 -4.75 -7.22
N ARG A 56 6.79 -4.49 -6.82
CA ARG A 56 7.92 -4.25 -7.71
C ARG A 56 9.19 -4.86 -7.15
N GLY A 57 10.06 -5.37 -8.01
CA GLY A 57 11.35 -5.90 -7.58
C GLY A 57 11.91 -6.92 -8.56
N TYR A 58 12.90 -7.66 -8.09
CA TYR A 58 13.50 -8.79 -8.77
C TYR A 58 13.72 -9.92 -7.75
N ILE A 59 13.51 -11.17 -8.15
CA ILE A 59 13.96 -12.34 -7.39
C ILE A 59 14.64 -13.33 -8.33
N ASP A 60 15.76 -13.89 -7.90
CA ASP A 60 16.38 -15.05 -8.55
C ASP A 60 15.78 -16.32 -7.95
N GLY A 61 14.94 -17.03 -8.72
CA GLY A 61 14.11 -18.13 -8.25
C GLY A 61 12.61 -17.84 -8.36
N GLU A 62 11.79 -18.62 -7.65
CA GLU A 62 10.33 -18.51 -7.67
C GLU A 62 9.79 -18.21 -6.26
N ALA A 63 8.76 -17.39 -6.15
CA ALA A 63 8.05 -17.20 -4.89
C ALA A 63 6.53 -17.13 -5.08
N ARG A 64 5.80 -17.64 -4.09
CA ARG A 64 4.36 -17.46 -3.96
C ARG A 64 4.07 -16.28 -3.05
N VAL A 65 3.33 -15.30 -3.54
CA VAL A 65 2.81 -14.17 -2.78
C VAL A 65 1.30 -14.32 -2.63
N THR A 66 0.79 -14.20 -1.41
CA THR A 66 -0.63 -14.40 -1.09
C THR A 66 -1.16 -13.23 -0.27
N LEU A 67 -2.29 -12.67 -0.67
CA LEU A 67 -3.07 -11.72 0.12
C LEU A 67 -4.11 -12.47 0.96
N LEU A 68 -4.12 -12.18 2.25
CA LEU A 68 -4.96 -12.84 3.25
C LEU A 68 -5.81 -11.82 4.00
N LEU A 69 -7.03 -12.23 4.36
CA LEU A 69 -7.92 -11.56 5.31
C LEU A 69 -8.37 -12.61 6.33
N ASP A 70 -8.08 -12.40 7.61
CA ASP A 70 -8.43 -13.33 8.70
C ASP A 70 -8.05 -14.79 8.40
N GLY A 71 -6.84 -15.00 7.88
CA GLY A 71 -6.33 -16.31 7.50
C GLY A 71 -6.87 -16.90 6.19
N GLN A 72 -7.92 -16.31 5.61
CA GLN A 72 -8.48 -16.74 4.32
C GLN A 72 -7.70 -16.15 3.14
N VAL A 73 -7.38 -16.99 2.16
CA VAL A 73 -6.72 -16.58 0.92
C VAL A 73 -7.69 -15.78 0.05
N ARG A 74 -7.32 -14.55 -0.29
CA ARG A 74 -8.10 -13.65 -1.16
C ARG A 74 -7.51 -13.54 -2.56
N LYS A 75 -6.18 -13.59 -2.68
CA LYS A 75 -5.44 -13.61 -3.94
C LYS A 75 -4.11 -14.34 -3.76
N THR A 76 -3.64 -14.95 -4.83
CA THR A 76 -2.31 -15.56 -4.91
C THR A 76 -1.68 -15.21 -6.25
N LYS A 77 -0.36 -14.99 -6.25
CA LYS A 77 0.46 -14.80 -7.44
C LYS A 77 1.77 -15.55 -7.24
N VAL A 78 2.16 -16.33 -8.24
CA VAL A 78 3.52 -16.86 -8.35
C VAL A 78 4.33 -15.85 -9.16
N VAL A 79 5.53 -15.54 -8.69
CA VAL A 79 6.43 -14.54 -9.28
C VAL A 79 7.83 -15.12 -9.39
N SER A 80 8.60 -14.65 -10.37
CA SER A 80 9.99 -15.01 -10.63
C SER A 80 10.65 -13.91 -11.47
N GLY A 81 11.98 -13.80 -11.43
CA GLY A 81 12.74 -12.79 -12.17
C GLY A 81 12.26 -11.37 -11.87
N ASN A 82 12.03 -10.56 -12.90
CA ASN A 82 11.47 -9.22 -12.75
C ASN A 82 10.01 -9.26 -12.31
N VAL A 83 9.74 -8.81 -11.09
CA VAL A 83 8.42 -8.84 -10.49
C VAL A 83 7.71 -7.50 -10.66
N ARG A 84 6.57 -7.51 -11.35
CA ARG A 84 5.61 -6.39 -11.36
C ARG A 84 4.18 -6.93 -11.41
N PHE A 85 3.40 -6.69 -10.37
CA PHE A 85 1.97 -7.01 -10.36
C PHE A 85 1.17 -6.04 -9.51
N GLN A 86 -0.15 -6.05 -9.68
CA GLN A 86 -1.07 -5.26 -8.90
C GLN A 86 -2.31 -6.09 -8.53
N TRP A 87 -2.78 -5.93 -7.31
CA TRP A 87 -4.10 -6.35 -6.85
C TRP A 87 -4.91 -5.13 -6.47
N ARG A 88 -6.14 -5.05 -6.96
CA ARG A 88 -7.16 -4.09 -6.50
C ARG A 88 -8.38 -4.88 -6.10
N LYS A 89 -8.89 -4.66 -4.88
CA LYS A 89 -10.03 -5.39 -4.32
C LYS A 89 -10.92 -4.47 -3.50
N HIS A 90 -12.21 -4.78 -3.48
CA HIS A 90 -13.09 -4.34 -2.41
C HIS A 90 -12.60 -4.94 -1.10
N TRP A 91 -12.48 -4.10 -0.07
CA TRP A 91 -11.84 -4.45 1.19
C TRP A 91 -12.41 -3.58 2.30
N ASN A 92 -13.13 -4.18 3.24
CA ASN A 92 -13.83 -3.45 4.31
C ASN A 92 -13.15 -3.63 5.68
N ASP A 93 -11.87 -3.97 5.69
CA ASP A 93 -11.08 -4.18 6.91
C ASP A 93 -9.91 -3.20 6.93
N ASN A 94 -9.52 -2.75 8.12
CA ASN A 94 -8.36 -1.88 8.33
C ASN A 94 -7.03 -2.64 8.28
N ARG A 95 -7.04 -3.97 8.13
CA ARG A 95 -5.81 -4.78 8.03
C ARG A 95 -5.82 -5.71 6.84
N ALA A 96 -4.61 -6.06 6.42
CA ALA A 96 -4.36 -7.11 5.44
C ALA A 96 -3.05 -7.82 5.76
N ILE A 97 -2.92 -9.08 5.35
CA ILE A 97 -1.66 -9.80 5.46
C ILE A 97 -1.18 -10.17 4.06
N VAL A 98 0.05 -9.78 3.73
CA VAL A 98 0.77 -10.31 2.56
C VAL A 98 1.73 -11.37 3.04
N ARG A 99 1.51 -12.61 2.61
CA ARG A 99 2.39 -13.75 2.87
C ARG A 99 3.28 -14.01 1.67
N TYR A 100 4.57 -14.03 1.91
CA TYR A 100 5.62 -14.36 0.94
C TYR A 100 6.21 -15.73 1.28
N GLN A 101 6.32 -16.60 0.27
CA GLN A 101 6.84 -17.95 0.40
C GLN A 101 7.80 -18.25 -0.75
N PRO A 102 9.13 -18.14 -0.55
CA PRO A 102 10.11 -18.43 -1.59
C PRO A 102 10.23 -19.94 -1.84
N ARG A 103 10.62 -20.29 -3.06
CA ARG A 103 10.94 -21.63 -3.53
C ARG A 103 12.20 -21.57 -4.37
N GLY A 104 13.33 -21.93 -3.76
CA GLY A 104 14.64 -21.87 -4.42
C GLY A 104 15.05 -20.44 -4.75
N VAL A 105 14.66 -19.46 -3.91
CA VAL A 105 15.12 -18.08 -4.07
C VAL A 105 16.47 -17.90 -3.39
N THR A 106 17.43 -17.36 -4.12
CA THR A 106 18.83 -17.16 -3.70
C THR A 106 19.10 -15.68 -3.40
N GLU A 107 18.59 -14.78 -4.23
CA GLU A 107 18.82 -13.34 -4.13
C GLU A 107 17.68 -12.49 -4.71
N GLY A 108 17.77 -11.17 -4.49
CA GLY A 108 16.85 -10.18 -5.03
C GLY A 108 16.30 -9.20 -3.99
N GLU A 109 15.41 -8.33 -4.44
CA GLU A 109 14.67 -7.37 -3.62
C GLU A 109 13.21 -7.35 -4.04
N LEU A 110 12.30 -7.42 -3.08
CA LEU A 110 10.86 -7.31 -3.34
C LEU A 110 10.21 -6.31 -2.38
N ARG A 111 9.45 -5.39 -2.94
CA ARG A 111 8.68 -4.39 -2.18
C ARG A 111 7.24 -4.31 -2.65
N PHE A 112 6.37 -3.93 -1.72
CA PHE A 112 4.95 -3.70 -1.91
C PHE A 112 4.60 -2.27 -1.54
N ASN A 113 3.96 -1.56 -2.46
CA ASN A 113 3.27 -0.31 -2.17
C ASN A 113 1.81 -0.65 -1.93
N VAL A 114 1.30 -0.30 -0.74
CA VAL A 114 -0.04 -0.67 -0.30
C VAL A 114 -0.83 0.58 0.02
N THR A 115 -2.04 0.67 -0.52
CA THR A 115 -2.95 1.78 -0.31
C THR A 115 -4.31 1.23 0.08
N PHE A 116 -4.78 1.61 1.27
CA PHE A 116 -6.19 1.48 1.62
C PHE A 116 -6.96 2.63 0.95
N MET A 117 -8.12 2.34 0.40
CA MET A 117 -9.01 3.32 -0.22
C MET A 117 -10.16 3.60 0.77
N ASP A 118 -10.34 4.87 1.10
CA ASP A 118 -11.40 5.44 1.94
C ASP A 118 -12.30 6.38 1.13
#